data_AF-A0A1E8YJE5-F1
#
_entry.id   AF-A0A1E8YJE5-F1
#
_cell.length_a   1.000
_cell.length_b   1.000
_cell.length_c   1.000
_cell.angle_alpha   90.00
_cell.angle_beta   90.00
_cell.angle_gamma   90.00
#
_symmetry.space_group_name_H-M   'P 1'
#
loop_
_entity.id
_entity.type
_entity.pdbx_description
1 polymer ?
#
loop_
_entity_poly.entity_id
_entity_poly.type
_entity_poly.pdbx_seq_one_letter_code
_entity_poly.pdbx_strand_id
1 'polypeptide(L)'
;MSGKEMIITFLGAMMYSFIINRFFNEFIKDNAIYNGYFTSFSLIGLFWLLNHGIDSHMIVQSGPIWIDMALAAGIGVMIKSIFQLKNQNQNLNIFKLINWSLLIQAIVGGTLAGIILHFMR
;
A
#
# COMPACT_ATOMS: atom_id res chain seq x y z
N MET A 1 -23.32 3.48 -2.30
CA MET A 1 -22.54 3.23 -1.08
C MET A 1 -23.26 3.84 0.11
N SER A 2 -23.61 3.05 1.11
CA SER A 2 -24.25 3.53 2.35
C SER A 2 -23.23 4.22 3.27
N GLY A 3 -23.70 4.98 4.27
CA GLY A 3 -22.80 5.61 5.25
C GLY A 3 -21.97 4.61 6.04
N LYS A 4 -22.53 3.43 6.33
CA LYS A 4 -21.80 2.31 6.96
C LYS A 4 -20.65 1.82 6.07
N GLU A 5 -20.92 1.66 4.78
CA GLU A 5 -19.94 1.22 3.78
C GLU A 5 -18.80 2.22 3.60
N MET A 6 -19.10 3.52 3.68
CA MET A 6 -18.07 4.58 3.69
C MET A 6 -17.13 4.45 4.89
N ILE A 7 -17.68 4.28 6.09
CA ILE A 7 -16.90 4.17 7.32
C ILE A 7 -16.01 2.92 7.29
N ILE A 8 -16.57 1.76 6.95
CA ILE A 8 -15.79 0.52 6.96
C ILE A 8 -14.71 0.52 5.88
N THR A 9 -14.99 1.10 4.70
CA THR A 9 -13.99 1.28 3.63
C THR A 9 -12.84 2.15 4.09
N PHE A 10 -13.16 3.28 4.74
CA PHE A 10 -12.16 4.18 5.29
C PHE A 10 -11.30 3.50 6.36
N LEU A 11 -11.92 2.73 7.26
CA LEU A 11 -11.21 1.95 8.27
C LEU A 11 -10.31 0.87 7.66
N GLY A 12 -10.76 0.16 6.63
CA GLY A 12 -9.95 -0.85 5.94
C GLY A 12 -8.72 -0.23 5.27
N ALA A 13 -8.90 0.89 4.58
CA ALA A 13 -7.81 1.64 3.96
C ALA A 13 -6.82 2.18 5.01
N MET A 14 -7.31 2.78 6.10
CA MET A 14 -6.46 3.28 7.20
C MET A 14 -5.69 2.15 7.88
N MET A 15 -6.34 1.03 8.18
CA MET A 15 -5.72 -0.10 8.85
C MET A 15 -4.58 -0.68 8.02
N TYR A 16 -4.81 -0.89 6.71
CA TYR A 16 -3.78 -1.37 5.81
C TYR A 16 -2.59 -0.41 5.74
N SER A 17 -2.89 0.88 5.54
CA SER A 17 -1.89 1.95 5.51
C SER A 17 -1.06 2.01 6.79
N PHE A 18 -1.70 1.94 7.96
CA PHE A 18 -1.03 1.95 9.26
C PHE A 18 -0.09 0.76 9.42
N ILE A 19 -0.55 -0.45 9.13
CA ILE A 19 0.25 -1.67 9.31
C ILE A 19 1.48 -1.66 8.41
N ILE A 20 1.33 -1.30 7.13
CA ILE A 20 2.46 -1.16 6.21
C ILE A 20 3.48 -0.15 6.76
N ASN A 21 3.01 1.02 7.16
CA ASN A 21 3.89 2.09 7.62
C ASN A 21 4.61 1.78 8.95
N ARG A 22 3.99 0.97 9.82
CA ARG A 22 4.54 0.64 11.13
C ARG A 22 5.43 -0.59 11.13
N PHE A 23 5.02 -1.65 10.43
CA PHE A 23 5.60 -2.98 10.62
C PHE A 23 6.38 -3.50 9.42
N PHE A 24 6.16 -3.00 8.21
CA PHE A 24 6.82 -3.54 7.01
C PHE A 24 8.35 -3.55 7.16
N ASN A 25 8.93 -2.43 7.60
CA ASN A 25 10.37 -2.33 7.82
C ASN A 25 10.89 -3.25 8.92
N GLU A 26 10.08 -3.54 9.94
CA GLU A 26 10.44 -4.45 11.04
C GLU A 26 10.55 -5.89 10.54
N PHE A 27 9.63 -6.31 9.66
CA PHE A 27 9.64 -7.67 9.12
C PHE A 27 10.81 -7.94 8.17
N ILE A 28 11.35 -6.91 7.52
CA ILE A 28 12.40 -7.08 6.51
C ILE A 28 13.83 -6.82 7.01
N LYS A 29 14.03 -6.52 8.30
CA LYS A 29 15.32 -6.06 8.84
C LYS A 29 16.49 -7.01 8.59
N ASP A 30 16.27 -8.31 8.78
CA ASP A 30 17.36 -9.29 8.81
C ASP A 30 17.71 -9.84 7.42
N ASN A 31 16.72 -9.91 6.52
CA ASN A 31 16.91 -10.36 5.14
C ASN A 31 15.88 -9.70 4.23
N ALA A 32 16.24 -8.55 3.66
CA ALA A 32 15.31 -7.75 2.86
C ALA A 32 14.74 -8.49 1.64
N ILE A 33 15.49 -9.41 1.04
CA ILE A 33 15.03 -10.15 -0.14
C ILE A 33 14.00 -11.20 0.28
N TYR A 34 14.41 -12.16 1.10
CA TYR A 34 13.53 -13.27 1.49
C TYR A 34 12.34 -12.76 2.32
N ASN A 35 12.60 -11.96 3.36
CA ASN A 35 11.53 -11.42 4.19
C ASN A 35 10.69 -10.40 3.42
N GLY A 36 11.25 -9.71 2.43
CA GLY A 36 10.48 -8.81 1.56
C GLY A 36 9.39 -9.56 0.81
N TYR A 37 9.74 -10.66 0.14
CA TYR A 37 8.76 -11.52 -0.53
C TYR A 37 7.76 -12.14 0.45
N PHE A 38 8.24 -12.70 1.56
CA PHE A 38 7.37 -13.33 2.56
C PHE A 38 6.40 -12.34 3.20
N THR A 39 6.89 -11.14 3.57
CA THR A 39 6.07 -10.07 4.14
C THR A 39 5.07 -9.56 3.10
N SER A 40 5.49 -9.41 1.85
CA SER A 40 4.58 -8.99 0.79
C SER A 40 3.47 -10.01 0.60
N PHE A 41 3.78 -11.30 0.51
CA PHE A 41 2.77 -12.35 0.38
C PHE A 41 1.85 -12.41 1.61
N SER A 42 2.43 -12.48 2.81
CA SER A 42 1.66 -12.71 4.04
C SER A 42 0.89 -11.47 4.48
N LEU A 43 1.58 -10.33 4.63
CA LEU A 43 0.97 -9.10 5.13
C LEU A 43 0.01 -8.50 4.12
N ILE A 44 0.42 -8.35 2.85
CA ILE A 44 -0.46 -7.77 1.82
C ILE A 44 -1.59 -8.76 1.51
N GLY A 45 -1.30 -10.07 1.43
CA GLY A 45 -2.32 -11.10 1.19
C GLY A 45 -3.37 -11.20 2.29
N LEU A 46 -2.98 -11.13 3.56
CA LEU A 46 -3.93 -11.09 4.68
C LEU A 46 -4.82 -9.84 4.63
N PHE A 47 -4.24 -8.70 4.30
CA PHE A 47 -5.02 -7.46 4.15
C PHE A 47 -5.92 -7.47 2.92
N TRP A 48 -5.52 -8.15 1.84
CA TRP A 48 -6.39 -8.39 0.72
C TRP A 48 -7.58 -9.27 1.12
N LEU A 49 -7.33 -10.33 1.90
CA LEU A 49 -8.40 -11.19 2.42
C LEU A 49 -9.39 -10.39 3.28
N LEU A 50 -8.90 -9.54 4.18
CA LEU A 50 -9.75 -8.69 5.04
C LEU A 50 -10.49 -7.60 4.27
N ASN A 51 -9.84 -6.98 3.28
CA ASN A 51 -10.42 -5.86 2.54
C ASN A 51 -11.32 -6.29 1.38
N HIS A 52 -11.13 -7.50 0.84
CA HIS A 52 -11.79 -7.96 -0.39
C HIS A 52 -12.14 -9.46 -0.43
N GLY A 53 -11.38 -10.31 0.25
CA GLY A 53 -11.47 -11.77 0.04
C GLY A 53 -12.50 -12.52 0.90
N ILE A 54 -13.16 -11.87 1.85
CA ILE A 54 -14.19 -12.47 2.72
C ILE A 54 -15.57 -11.83 2.48
N ASP A 55 -16.65 -12.54 2.80
CA ASP A 55 -18.02 -12.03 2.62
C ASP A 55 -18.28 -10.73 3.38
N SER A 56 -17.68 -10.58 4.55
CA SER A 56 -17.74 -9.35 5.38
C SER A 56 -16.51 -8.47 5.17
N HIS A 57 -16.17 -8.21 3.91
CA HIS A 57 -15.00 -7.43 3.54
C HIS A 57 -15.09 -5.96 3.98
N MET A 58 -13.94 -5.35 4.25
CA MET A 58 -13.90 -3.97 4.74
C MET A 58 -14.02 -2.91 3.64
N ILE A 59 -13.47 -3.14 2.45
CA ILE A 59 -13.49 -2.16 1.37
C ILE A 59 -14.62 -2.50 0.41
N VAL A 60 -15.56 -1.57 0.24
CA VAL A 60 -16.62 -1.73 -0.75
C VAL A 60 -16.16 -1.18 -2.08
N GLN A 61 -16.08 -2.04 -3.09
CA GLN A 61 -15.73 -1.67 -4.46
C GLN A 61 -16.84 -2.04 -5.43
N SER A 62 -16.98 -1.27 -6.52
CA SER A 62 -17.94 -1.53 -7.60
C SER A 62 -17.33 -2.22 -8.82
N GLY A 63 -16.00 -2.29 -8.90
CA GLY A 63 -15.27 -2.84 -10.04
C GLY A 63 -14.40 -4.05 -9.67
N PRO A 64 -13.88 -4.77 -10.67
CA PRO A 64 -13.06 -5.96 -10.45
C PRO A 64 -11.58 -5.65 -10.15
N ILE A 65 -11.19 -4.36 -10.13
CA ILE A 65 -9.81 -3.90 -10.01
C ILE A 65 -9.58 -3.33 -8.60
N TRP A 66 -8.71 -4.01 -7.84
CA TRP A 66 -8.37 -3.68 -6.45
C TRP A 66 -7.28 -2.59 -6.33
N ILE A 67 -7.53 -1.42 -6.91
CA ILE A 67 -6.56 -0.30 -6.85
C ILE A 67 -6.57 0.42 -5.49
N ASP A 68 -7.66 0.29 -4.73
CA ASP A 68 -7.88 0.97 -3.45
C ASP A 68 -6.79 0.71 -2.40
N MET A 69 -6.34 -0.53 -2.24
CA MET A 69 -5.29 -0.89 -1.29
C MET A 69 -3.95 -0.29 -1.72
N ALA A 70 -3.63 -0.33 -3.02
CA ALA A 70 -2.41 0.28 -3.54
C ALA A 70 -2.39 1.80 -3.28
N LEU A 71 -3.52 2.48 -3.51
CA LEU A 71 -3.69 3.89 -3.18
C LEU A 71 -3.59 4.15 -1.68
N ALA A 72 -4.21 3.33 -0.84
CA ALA A 72 -4.16 3.46 0.61
C ALA A 72 -2.73 3.36 1.15
N ALA A 73 -1.94 2.38 0.68
CA ALA A 73 -0.53 2.26 1.02
C ALA A 73 0.28 3.46 0.50
N GLY A 74 0.10 3.84 -0.77
CA GLY A 74 0.82 4.96 -1.38
C GLY A 74 0.59 6.29 -0.66
N ILE A 75 -0.69 6.63 -0.41
CA ILE A 75 -1.07 7.83 0.33
C ILE A 75 -0.52 7.77 1.76
N GLY A 76 -0.61 6.62 2.43
CA GLY A 76 -0.05 6.41 3.76
C GLY A 76 1.44 6.72 3.86
N VAL A 77 2.21 6.11 2.97
CA VAL A 77 3.67 6.30 2.89
C VAL A 77 4.01 7.75 2.53
N MET A 78 3.25 8.37 1.62
CA MET A 78 3.42 9.78 1.26
C MET A 78 3.20 10.70 2.47
N ILE A 79 2.08 10.54 3.18
CA ILE A 79 1.75 11.34 4.38
C ILE A 79 2.83 11.17 5.44
N LYS A 80 3.22 9.93 5.77
CA LYS A 80 4.29 9.65 6.73
C LYS A 80 5.59 10.37 6.35
N SER A 81 5.96 10.32 5.07
CA SER A 81 7.18 10.95 4.57
C SER A 81 7.13 12.47 4.73
N ILE A 82 6.00 13.11 4.38
CA ILE A 82 5.80 14.56 4.54
C ILE A 82 5.95 14.96 6.02
N PHE A 83 5.34 14.21 6.95
CA PHE A 83 5.46 14.50 8.39
C PHE A 83 6.88 14.32 8.92
N GLN A 84 7.60 13.27 8.48
CA GLN A 84 9.00 13.06 8.87
C GLN A 84 9.90 14.21 8.42
N LEU A 85 9.71 14.69 7.19
CA LEU A 85 10.48 15.80 6.62
C LEU A 85 10.20 17.13 7.32
N LYS A 86 8.92 17.41 7.61
CA LYS A 86 8.52 18.59 8.38
C LYS A 86 9.18 18.60 9.75
N ASN A 87 9.18 17.46 10.45
CA ASN A 87 9.81 17.35 11.78
C ASN A 87 11.33 17.51 11.73
N GLN A 88 11.96 17.22 10.59
CA GLN A 88 13.40 17.43 10.38
C GLN A 88 13.75 18.88 9.98
N ASN A 89 12.79 19.81 9.95
CA ASN A 89 12.97 21.23 9.59
C ASN A 89 13.72 21.45 8.26
N GLN A 90 13.52 20.55 7.30
CA GLN A 90 14.18 20.64 6.01
C GLN A 90 13.33 21.46 5.04
N ASN A 91 13.84 22.64 4.64
CA ASN A 91 13.33 23.44 3.50
C ASN A 91 13.70 22.77 2.16
N LEU A 92 13.45 21.46 2.04
CA LEU A 92 13.77 20.71 0.85
C LEU A 92 12.62 20.75 -0.14
N ASN A 93 12.97 21.04 -1.38
CA ASN A 93 12.10 20.84 -2.52
C ASN A 93 11.69 19.35 -2.58
N ILE A 94 10.39 19.07 -2.57
CA ILE A 94 9.82 17.71 -2.61
C ILE A 94 10.40 16.86 -3.75
N PHE A 95 10.74 17.49 -4.88
CA PHE A 95 11.33 16.81 -6.05
C PHE A 95 12.73 16.25 -5.78
N LYS A 96 13.49 16.81 -4.82
CA LYS A 96 14.81 16.29 -4.43
C LYS A 96 14.72 15.06 -3.51
N LEU A 97 13.54 14.81 -2.94
CA LEU A 97 13.27 13.68 -2.04
C LEU A 97 12.73 12.46 -2.79
N ILE A 98 12.35 12.65 -4.06
CA ILE A 98 11.95 11.55 -4.93
C ILE A 98 13.16 10.67 -5.18
N ASN A 99 13.11 9.46 -4.64
CA ASN A 99 14.00 8.40 -5.08
C ASN A 99 13.52 7.92 -6.46
N TRP A 100 14.11 8.48 -7.52
CA TRP A 100 13.76 8.15 -8.91
C TRP A 100 13.94 6.67 -9.23
N SER A 101 14.93 6.00 -8.63
CA SER A 101 15.10 4.54 -8.80
C SER A 101 13.92 3.77 -8.23
N LEU A 102 13.47 4.13 -7.02
CA LEU A 102 12.30 3.50 -6.39
C LEU A 102 11.02 3.78 -7.17
N LEU A 103 10.85 5.01 -7.67
CA LEU A 103 9.70 5.38 -8.49
C LEU A 103 9.65 4.56 -9.79
N ILE A 104 10.77 4.42 -10.48
CA ILE A 104 10.87 3.60 -11.69
C ILE A 104 10.57 2.14 -11.36
N GLN A 105 11.13 1.59 -10.29
CA GLN A 105 10.84 0.22 -9.85
C GLN A 105 9.36 0.02 -9.53
N ALA A 106 8.70 0.99 -8.89
CA ALA A 106 7.27 0.95 -8.61
C ALA A 106 6.42 0.98 -9.89
N ILE A 107 6.77 1.84 -10.86
CA ILE A 107 6.08 1.93 -12.14
C ILE A 107 6.25 0.63 -12.95
N VAL A 108 7.49 0.13 -13.04
CA VAL A 108 7.81 -1.11 -13.77
C VAL A 108 7.11 -2.29 -13.12
N GLY A 109 7.24 -2.45 -11.80
CA GLY A 109 6.61 -3.53 -11.05
C GLY A 109 5.08 -3.49 -11.14
N GLY A 110 4.48 -2.30 -10.97
CA GLY A 110 3.03 -2.12 -11.10
C GLY A 110 2.51 -2.40 -12.52
N THR A 111 3.24 -1.96 -13.54
CA THR A 111 2.90 -2.24 -14.94
C THR A 111 3.00 -3.73 -15.26
N LEU A 112 4.09 -4.39 -14.83
CA LEU A 112 4.26 -5.83 -15.02
C LEU A 112 3.17 -6.63 -14.30
N ALA A 113 2.84 -6.26 -13.05
CA ALA A 113 1.74 -6.88 -12.32
C ALA A 113 0.39 -6.71 -13.05
N GLY A 114 0.12 -5.52 -13.60
CA GLY A 114 -1.06 -5.26 -14.41
C GLY A 114 -1.14 -6.11 -15.68
N ILE A 115 -0.01 -6.25 -16.39
CA ILE A 115 0.09 -7.11 -17.59
C ILE A 115 -0.13 -8.58 -17.23
N ILE A 116 0.48 -9.07 -16.15
CA ILE A 116 0.28 -10.46 -15.67
C ILE A 116 -1.21 -10.69 -15.35
N LEU A 117 -1.83 -9.79 -14.60
CA LEU A 117 -3.26 -9.89 -14.28
C LEU A 117 -4.14 -9.88 -15.53
N HIS A 118 -3.78 -9.10 -16.56
CA HIS A 118 -4.50 -9.09 -17.83
C HIS A 118 -4.44 -10.43 -18.58
N PHE A 119 -3.33 -11.16 -18.50
CA PHE A 119 -3.22 -12.49 -19.10
C PHE A 119 -3.84 -13.62 -18.27
N MET A 120 -4.07 -13.38 -16.97
CA MET A 120 -4.66 -14.37 -16.04
C MET A 120 -6.18 -14.29 -15.92
N ARG A 121 -6.83 -13.28 -16.53
CA ARG A 121 -8.28 -13.07 -16.54
C ARG A 121 -8.81 -13.06 -17.97
#